data_AF-A0A069QVJ5-F1
#
_entry.id   AF-A0A069QVJ5-F1
#
_cell.length_a   1.000
_cell.length_b   1.000
_cell.length_c   1.000
_cell.angle_alpha   90.00
_cell.angle_beta   90.00
_cell.angle_gamma   90.00
#
_symmetry.space_group_name_H-M   'P 1'
#
loop_
_entity.id
_entity.type
_entity.pdbx_description
1 polymer ?
#
loop_
_entity_poly.entity_id
_entity_poly.type
_entity_poly.pdbx_seq_one_letter_code
_entity_poly.pdbx_strand_id
1 'polypeptide(L)'
;MSDFVQQQNSVCDFGSSDSWVVLSPIEQSIKKKIEAVGTPLRDWNINIYRGVLTGCNEAFIINTEKRDEILANCQTDDERTRTAELIRPILRGRDIKRYGYVDNGLFLINTHNGIRNKLPRIDINDYPVVKAYLDQYWDRISTRADKGDTPYNLRNCAYLEDFSKPKIIWKIIGSRLAFAIDNNGIMLNNACYLLTGNHLAHILGFLNSSPLIWYSEITNMNKTGVGDAQVGAQNIILFPIPSTIDDKVVEIVEQLLSTPANSNLKRILSERIYAIYGLDIEEISYLESLNL
;
A
#
# COMPACT_ATOMS: atom_id res chain seq x y z
N MET A 1 -42.01 20.34 14.73
CA MET A 1 -40.63 19.93 14.44
C MET A 1 -39.68 21.02 14.95
N SER A 2 -39.77 21.42 16.24
CA SER A 2 -39.18 22.69 16.73
C SER A 2 -38.25 22.57 17.94
N ASP A 3 -38.50 21.73 18.95
CA ASP A 3 -37.69 21.81 20.19
C ASP A 3 -36.49 20.85 20.16
N PHE A 4 -36.68 19.64 19.65
CA PHE A 4 -35.61 18.65 19.53
C PHE A 4 -34.49 19.13 18.59
N VAL A 5 -34.86 19.73 17.45
CA VAL A 5 -33.88 20.28 16.49
C VAL A 5 -33.13 21.47 17.10
N GLN A 6 -33.81 22.33 17.87
CA GLN A 6 -33.14 23.44 18.56
C GLN A 6 -32.20 22.96 19.68
N GLN A 7 -32.53 21.88 20.38
CA GLN A 7 -31.71 21.34 21.48
C GLN A 7 -30.54 20.47 21.01
N GLN A 8 -30.64 19.84 19.85
CA GLN A 8 -29.66 18.88 19.32
C GLN A 8 -28.98 19.37 18.03
N ASN A 9 -28.96 20.68 17.79
CA ASN A 9 -28.25 21.24 16.63
C ASN A 9 -26.74 21.27 16.87
N SER A 10 -25.98 21.22 15.78
CA SER A 10 -24.55 21.53 15.76
C SER A 10 -24.33 22.66 14.75
N VAL A 11 -23.60 23.70 15.16
CA VAL A 11 -23.24 24.81 14.27
C VAL A 11 -22.07 24.36 13.42
N CYS A 12 -22.30 24.25 12.11
CA CYS A 12 -21.26 23.98 11.12
C CYS A 12 -21.00 25.25 10.30
N ASP A 13 -19.73 25.57 10.06
CA ASP A 13 -19.34 26.65 9.15
C ASP A 13 -19.16 26.10 7.73
N PHE A 14 -19.79 26.73 6.75
CA PHE A 14 -19.75 26.37 5.34
C PHE A 14 -19.14 27.49 4.48
N GLY A 15 -18.29 28.34 5.06
CA GLY A 15 -17.70 29.49 4.39
C GLY A 15 -16.66 29.18 3.29
N SER A 16 -16.22 27.93 3.11
CA SER A 16 -15.26 27.55 2.07
C SER A 16 -15.90 26.74 0.94
N SER A 17 -15.24 26.71 -0.22
CA SER A 17 -15.61 25.86 -1.36
C SER A 17 -15.20 24.39 -1.19
N ASP A 18 -14.72 24.01 -0.01
CA ASP A 18 -14.23 22.66 0.27
C ASP A 18 -15.38 21.67 0.49
N SER A 19 -15.09 20.39 0.34
CA SER A 19 -16.05 19.33 0.65
C SER A 19 -16.45 19.39 2.12
N TRP A 20 -17.75 19.39 2.39
CA TRP A 20 -18.29 19.42 3.74
C TRP A 20 -18.78 18.05 4.19
N VAL A 21 -18.67 17.79 5.49
CA VAL A 21 -19.18 16.58 6.16
C VAL A 21 -19.91 17.02 7.42
N VAL A 22 -21.04 16.40 7.72
CA VAL A 22 -21.79 16.66 8.95
C VAL A 22 -21.16 15.84 10.08
N LEU A 23 -20.62 16.53 11.08
CA LEU A 23 -19.86 15.94 12.19
C LEU A 23 -20.37 16.50 13.52
N SER A 24 -20.32 15.68 14.56
CA SER A 24 -20.53 16.09 15.95
C SER A 24 -19.44 17.07 16.43
N PRO A 25 -19.65 17.82 17.53
CA PRO A 25 -18.66 18.77 18.01
C PRO A 25 -17.26 18.17 18.26
N ILE A 26 -17.19 16.94 18.80
CA ILE A 26 -15.93 16.24 19.07
C ILE A 26 -15.22 15.85 17.77
N GLU A 27 -15.96 15.32 16.79
CA GLU A 27 -15.44 14.97 15.47
C GLU A 27 -14.93 16.21 14.72
N GLN A 28 -15.66 17.33 14.79
CA GLN A 28 -15.20 18.59 14.21
C GLN A 28 -13.90 19.09 14.84
N SER A 29 -13.76 18.97 16.16
CA SER A 29 -12.55 19.35 16.88
C SER A 29 -11.34 18.52 16.43
N ILE A 30 -11.49 17.18 16.41
CA ILE A 30 -10.43 16.25 15.97
C ILE A 30 -10.05 16.53 14.50
N LYS A 31 -11.03 16.67 13.60
CA LYS A 31 -10.77 16.98 12.18
C LYS A 31 -9.95 18.26 12.02
N LYS A 32 -10.35 19.35 12.72
CA LYS A 32 -9.64 20.63 12.67
C LYS A 32 -8.20 20.50 13.17
N LYS A 33 -7.98 19.76 14.25
CA LYS A 33 -6.64 19.53 14.81
C LYS A 33 -5.74 18.75 13.85
N ILE A 34 -6.26 17.70 13.21
CA ILE A 34 -5.54 16.91 12.20
C ILE A 34 -5.16 17.80 10.99
N GLU A 35 -6.10 18.58 10.47
CA GLU A 35 -5.87 19.44 9.30
C GLU A 35 -4.98 20.64 9.60
N ALA A 36 -5.00 21.17 10.83
CA ALA A 36 -4.18 22.31 11.22
C ALA A 36 -2.68 21.98 11.24
N VAL A 37 -2.31 20.74 11.59
CA VAL A 37 -0.89 20.33 11.67
C VAL A 37 -0.43 19.54 10.45
N GLY A 38 -1.35 18.95 9.70
CA GLY A 38 -1.05 18.05 8.61
C GLY A 38 -0.87 18.76 7.27
N THR A 39 0.06 18.25 6.46
CA THR A 39 0.22 18.60 5.05
C THR A 39 -0.29 17.43 4.20
N PRO A 40 -1.23 17.64 3.26
CA PRO A 40 -1.72 16.57 2.38
C PRO A 40 -0.58 15.87 1.63
N LEU A 41 -0.60 14.53 1.57
CA LEU A 41 0.46 13.75 0.92
C LEU A 41 0.72 14.09 -0.56
N ARG A 42 -0.25 14.68 -1.28
CA ARG A 42 -0.05 15.22 -2.65
C ARG A 42 1.01 16.33 -2.71
N ASP A 43 1.21 17.05 -1.61
CA ASP A 43 2.15 18.16 -1.50
C ASP A 43 3.51 17.70 -0.95
N TRP A 44 3.66 16.41 -0.66
CA TRP A 44 4.93 15.79 -0.32
C TRP A 44 5.68 15.32 -1.57
N ASN A 45 7.01 15.25 -1.47
CA ASN A 45 7.85 14.65 -2.52
C ASN A 45 7.78 13.11 -2.48
N ILE A 46 6.65 12.57 -2.90
CA ILE A 46 6.36 11.13 -2.95
C ILE A 46 5.83 10.72 -4.33
N ASN A 47 5.89 9.43 -4.62
CA ASN A 47 5.23 8.85 -5.79
C ASN A 47 4.41 7.63 -5.37
N ILE A 48 3.19 7.51 -5.89
CA ILE A 48 2.30 6.39 -5.62
C ILE A 48 2.01 5.63 -6.91
N TYR A 49 2.21 4.31 -6.89
CA TYR A 49 2.01 3.44 -8.04
C TYR A 49 1.26 2.17 -7.68
N ARG A 50 0.49 1.64 -8.64
CA ARG A 50 -0.22 0.37 -8.47
C ARG A 50 0.73 -0.82 -8.66
N GLY A 51 0.48 -1.95 -8.03
CA GLY A 51 1.21 -3.18 -8.33
C GLY A 51 1.01 -3.68 -9.77
N VAL A 52 1.81 -4.67 -10.17
CA VAL A 52 1.85 -5.18 -11.55
C VAL A 52 0.56 -5.89 -11.95
N LEU A 53 0.16 -5.72 -13.22
CA LEU A 53 -0.92 -6.49 -13.83
C LEU A 53 -0.35 -7.69 -14.59
N THR A 54 -0.75 -8.88 -14.16
CA THR A 54 -0.34 -10.13 -14.80
C THR A 54 -1.25 -10.54 -15.96
N GLY A 55 -2.56 -10.29 -15.84
CA GLY A 55 -3.58 -10.81 -16.76
C GLY A 55 -3.80 -12.32 -16.67
N CYS A 56 -2.97 -13.06 -15.93
CA CYS A 56 -3.11 -14.49 -15.66
C CYS A 56 -2.26 -14.88 -14.43
N ASN A 57 -2.80 -14.69 -13.22
CA ASN A 57 -2.04 -14.97 -11.99
C ASN A 57 -1.55 -16.43 -11.90
N GLU A 58 -2.33 -17.39 -12.37
CA GLU A 58 -1.98 -18.82 -12.33
C GLU A 58 -0.75 -19.18 -13.17
N ALA A 59 -0.42 -18.40 -14.20
CA ALA A 59 0.76 -18.61 -15.04
C ALA A 59 1.98 -17.81 -14.55
N PHE A 60 1.77 -16.62 -13.99
CA PHE A 60 2.88 -15.71 -13.67
C PHE A 60 3.22 -15.65 -12.17
N ILE A 61 2.33 -16.10 -11.29
CA ILE A 61 2.58 -16.16 -9.84
C ILE A 61 2.70 -17.62 -9.43
N ILE A 62 3.92 -18.02 -9.06
CA ILE A 62 4.28 -19.38 -8.70
C ILE A 62 4.65 -19.49 -7.23
N ASN A 63 4.57 -20.70 -6.67
CA ASN A 63 5.06 -20.98 -5.32
C ASN A 63 6.57 -21.33 -5.33
N THR A 64 7.11 -21.55 -4.14
CA THR A 64 8.52 -21.90 -3.93
C THR A 64 8.88 -23.20 -4.64
N GLU A 65 8.02 -24.22 -4.54
CA GLU A 65 8.26 -25.53 -5.16
C GLU A 65 8.39 -25.42 -6.68
N LYS A 66 7.49 -24.68 -7.33
CA LYS A 66 7.54 -24.48 -8.78
C LYS A 66 8.72 -23.60 -9.21
N ARG A 67 9.10 -22.60 -8.41
CA ARG A 67 10.32 -21.81 -8.64
C ARG A 67 11.55 -22.71 -8.66
N ASP A 68 11.68 -23.57 -7.65
CA ASP A 68 12.84 -24.45 -7.52
C ASP A 68 12.88 -25.50 -8.64
N GLU A 69 11.72 -26.02 -9.07
CA GLU A 69 11.59 -26.89 -10.24
C GLU A 69 12.09 -26.20 -11.53
N ILE A 70 11.67 -24.95 -11.77
CA ILE A 70 12.12 -24.18 -12.95
C ILE A 70 13.64 -23.97 -12.91
N LEU A 71 14.21 -23.63 -11.76
CA LEU A 71 15.65 -23.41 -11.62
C LEU A 71 16.48 -24.69 -11.75
N ALA A 72 15.96 -25.82 -11.26
CA ALA A 72 16.60 -27.13 -11.39
C ALA A 72 16.65 -27.63 -12.83
N ASN A 73 15.63 -27.28 -13.64
CA ASN A 73 15.54 -27.67 -15.05
C ASN A 73 16.37 -26.78 -16.00
N CYS A 74 16.93 -25.66 -15.52
CA CYS A 74 17.84 -24.82 -16.30
C CYS A 74 19.08 -25.62 -16.75
N GLN A 75 19.42 -25.53 -18.03
CA GLN A 75 20.43 -26.37 -18.65
C GLN A 75 21.86 -25.91 -18.36
N THR A 76 22.03 -24.61 -18.13
CA THR A 76 23.32 -23.98 -17.87
C THR A 76 23.26 -23.14 -16.60
N ASP A 77 24.41 -22.93 -15.96
CA ASP A 77 24.49 -22.06 -14.77
C ASP A 77 24.18 -20.60 -15.12
N ASP A 78 24.54 -20.15 -16.33
CA ASP A 78 24.18 -18.83 -16.85
C ASP A 78 22.66 -18.69 -16.97
N GLU A 79 21.97 -19.70 -17.54
CA GLU A 79 20.50 -19.71 -17.62
C GLU A 79 19.86 -19.71 -16.23
N ARG A 80 20.39 -20.51 -15.31
CA ARG A 80 19.87 -20.59 -13.94
C ARG A 80 19.99 -19.23 -13.23
N THR A 81 21.12 -18.55 -13.40
CA THR A 81 21.39 -17.25 -12.77
C THR A 81 20.44 -16.18 -13.28
N ARG A 82 20.33 -16.00 -14.61
CA ARG A 82 19.38 -15.03 -15.19
C ARG A 82 17.93 -15.36 -14.86
N THR A 83 17.56 -16.65 -14.81
CA THR A 83 16.19 -17.08 -14.47
C THR A 83 15.89 -16.81 -12.99
N ALA A 84 16.86 -16.99 -12.10
CA ALA A 84 16.70 -16.64 -10.69
C ALA A 84 16.46 -15.13 -10.49
N GLU A 85 17.11 -14.28 -11.27
CA GLU A 85 16.89 -12.83 -11.26
C GLU A 85 15.53 -12.42 -11.85
N LEU A 86 15.06 -13.14 -12.88
CA LEU A 86 13.75 -12.94 -13.50
C LEU A 86 12.59 -13.25 -12.53
N ILE A 87 12.77 -14.24 -11.66
CA ILE A 87 11.75 -14.72 -10.72
C ILE A 87 11.87 -13.95 -9.39
N ARG A 88 11.01 -12.96 -9.19
CA ARG A 88 11.07 -12.04 -8.04
C ARG A 88 9.99 -12.36 -6.99
N PRO A 89 10.25 -12.23 -5.69
CA PRO A 89 9.21 -12.36 -4.66
C PRO A 89 8.03 -11.42 -4.92
N ILE A 90 6.81 -11.86 -4.62
CA ILE A 90 5.59 -11.05 -4.80
C ILE A 90 4.62 -11.15 -3.63
N LEU A 91 4.04 -10.02 -3.23
CA LEU A 91 2.92 -9.94 -2.28
C LEU A 91 1.60 -9.61 -2.98
N ARG A 92 0.51 -10.09 -2.38
CA ARG A 92 -0.88 -9.75 -2.73
C ARG A 92 -1.50 -8.95 -1.60
N GLY A 93 -2.65 -8.32 -1.88
CA GLY A 93 -3.35 -7.49 -0.89
C GLY A 93 -3.60 -8.17 0.47
N ARG A 94 -3.94 -9.46 0.47
CA ARG A 94 -4.20 -10.20 1.73
C ARG A 94 -2.95 -10.46 2.57
N ASP A 95 -1.77 -10.41 1.95
CA ASP A 95 -0.49 -10.72 2.55
C ASP A 95 0.03 -9.51 3.37
N ILE A 96 -0.41 -8.28 3.07
CA ILE A 96 -0.01 -7.05 3.79
C ILE A 96 -0.77 -6.90 5.12
N LYS A 97 -0.05 -6.58 6.19
CA LYS A 97 -0.55 -6.35 7.57
C LYS A 97 -0.04 -5.01 8.12
N ARG A 98 -0.57 -4.61 9.29
CA ARG A 98 -0.13 -3.39 9.98
C ARG A 98 1.33 -3.57 10.43
N TYR A 99 2.22 -2.70 9.97
CA TYR A 99 3.69 -2.72 10.20
C TYR A 99 4.44 -3.94 9.64
N GLY A 100 3.86 -4.73 8.74
CA GLY A 100 4.55 -5.89 8.17
C GLY A 100 3.75 -6.63 7.11
N TYR A 101 4.21 -7.80 6.71
CA TYR A 101 3.52 -8.66 5.76
C TYR A 101 3.76 -10.13 6.09
N VAL A 102 2.92 -11.00 5.54
CA VAL A 102 3.08 -12.45 5.62
C VAL A 102 3.74 -12.93 4.34
N ASP A 103 4.95 -13.44 4.45
CA ASP A 103 5.59 -14.16 3.34
C ASP A 103 4.87 -15.49 3.12
N ASN A 104 4.36 -15.70 1.91
CA ASN A 104 3.67 -16.91 1.51
C ASN A 104 4.51 -17.76 0.53
N GLY A 105 5.80 -17.45 0.35
CA GLY A 105 6.68 -18.16 -0.58
C GLY A 105 6.21 -18.05 -2.03
N LEU A 106 5.70 -16.89 -2.42
CA LEU A 106 5.18 -16.61 -3.76
C LEU A 106 6.14 -15.76 -4.56
N PHE A 107 6.24 -16.07 -5.85
CA PHE A 107 7.15 -15.44 -6.79
C PHE A 107 6.44 -15.07 -8.08
N LEU A 108 6.81 -13.93 -8.64
CA LEU A 108 6.41 -13.45 -9.95
C LEU A 108 7.49 -13.84 -10.97
N ILE A 109 7.08 -14.52 -12.04
CA ILE A 109 7.87 -14.60 -13.27
C ILE A 109 7.78 -13.24 -13.97
N ASN A 110 8.76 -12.37 -13.73
CA ASN A 110 8.70 -10.97 -14.13
C ASN A 110 9.21 -10.75 -15.56
N THR A 111 8.58 -11.40 -16.55
CA THR A 111 8.84 -11.21 -17.99
C THR A 111 8.38 -9.81 -18.46
N HIS A 112 9.00 -8.76 -17.93
CA HIS A 112 8.57 -7.38 -18.12
C HIS A 112 8.74 -6.88 -19.55
N ASN A 113 7.94 -5.86 -19.91
CA ASN A 113 8.03 -5.19 -21.21
C ASN A 113 9.18 -4.18 -21.33
N GLY A 114 10.06 -4.12 -20.32
CA GLY A 114 11.15 -3.15 -20.25
C GLY A 114 10.67 -1.76 -19.85
N ILE A 115 11.60 -0.81 -19.84
CA ILE A 115 11.35 0.61 -19.63
C ILE A 115 12.01 1.34 -20.79
N ARG A 116 11.23 2.18 -21.48
CA ARG A 116 11.70 2.92 -22.66
C ARG A 116 13.03 3.63 -22.38
N ASN A 117 14.03 3.39 -23.22
CA ASN A 117 15.37 3.97 -23.17
C ASN A 117 16.17 3.68 -21.88
N LYS A 118 15.76 2.69 -21.07
CA LYS A 118 16.43 2.34 -19.81
C LYS A 118 16.67 0.84 -19.65
N LEU A 119 15.63 0.04 -19.87
CA LEU A 119 15.65 -1.39 -19.62
C LEU A 119 15.03 -2.11 -20.83
N PRO A 120 15.75 -3.04 -21.49
CA PRO A 120 15.17 -3.79 -22.59
C PRO A 120 14.02 -4.68 -22.10
N ARG A 121 13.11 -5.02 -23.02
CA ARG A 121 12.09 -6.03 -22.79
C ARG A 121 12.76 -7.39 -22.61
N ILE A 122 12.17 -8.25 -21.77
CA ILE A 122 12.59 -9.65 -21.68
C ILE A 122 12.23 -10.36 -22.98
N ASP A 123 13.24 -10.88 -23.67
CA ASP A 123 13.05 -11.88 -24.73
C ASP A 123 12.92 -13.26 -24.07
N ILE A 124 11.76 -13.89 -24.25
CA ILE A 124 11.47 -15.19 -23.64
C ILE A 124 12.33 -16.32 -24.22
N ASN A 125 12.92 -16.13 -25.40
CA ASN A 125 13.80 -17.13 -26.02
C ASN A 125 15.13 -17.24 -25.27
N ASP A 126 15.51 -16.19 -24.53
CA ASP A 126 16.61 -16.24 -23.57
C ASP A 126 16.24 -17.03 -22.31
N TYR A 127 15.03 -17.58 -22.17
CA TYR A 127 14.64 -18.33 -20.97
C TYR A 127 13.86 -19.59 -21.37
N PRO A 128 14.51 -20.57 -22.03
CA PRO A 128 13.82 -21.71 -22.64
C PRO A 128 13.02 -22.53 -21.62
N VAL A 129 13.50 -22.70 -20.38
CA VAL A 129 12.74 -23.40 -19.34
C VAL A 129 11.50 -22.62 -18.90
N VAL A 130 11.63 -21.30 -18.70
CA VAL A 130 10.49 -20.43 -18.36
C VAL A 130 9.49 -20.39 -19.51
N LYS A 131 9.96 -20.33 -20.76
CA LYS A 131 9.14 -20.41 -21.95
C LYS A 131 8.33 -21.71 -21.97
N ALA A 132 8.99 -22.84 -21.79
CA ALA A 132 8.35 -24.16 -21.78
C ALA A 132 7.29 -24.28 -20.66
N TYR A 133 7.54 -23.66 -19.50
CA TYR A 133 6.55 -23.55 -18.43
C TYR A 133 5.34 -22.68 -18.85
N LEU A 134 5.57 -21.48 -19.38
CA LEU A 134 4.49 -20.57 -19.81
C LEU A 134 3.70 -21.12 -21.00
N ASP A 135 4.32 -21.93 -21.86
CA ASP A 135 3.67 -22.62 -22.99
C ASP A 135 2.55 -23.57 -22.51
N GLN A 136 2.63 -24.09 -21.28
CA GLN A 136 1.54 -24.90 -20.68
C GLN A 136 0.26 -24.07 -20.44
N TYR A 137 0.39 -22.74 -20.41
CA TYR A 137 -0.72 -21.80 -20.21
C TYR A 137 -1.07 -21.03 -21.50
N TRP A 138 -0.57 -21.47 -22.66
CA TRP A 138 -0.64 -20.73 -23.92
C TRP A 138 -2.06 -20.27 -24.29
N ASP A 139 -3.06 -21.14 -24.14
CA ASP A 139 -4.47 -20.83 -24.45
C ASP A 139 -5.00 -19.62 -23.67
N ARG A 140 -4.45 -19.38 -22.47
CA ARG A 140 -4.84 -18.27 -21.58
C ARG A 140 -3.95 -17.04 -21.79
N ILE A 141 -2.63 -17.22 -21.87
CA ILE A 141 -1.70 -16.08 -21.96
C ILE A 141 -1.70 -15.43 -23.35
N SER A 142 -2.06 -16.16 -24.40
CA SER A 142 -2.20 -15.63 -25.77
C SER A 142 -3.41 -14.70 -25.92
N THR A 143 -4.51 -15.02 -25.24
CA THR A 143 -5.80 -14.32 -25.36
C THR A 143 -6.00 -13.21 -24.34
N ARG A 144 -5.16 -13.11 -23.30
CA ARG A 144 -5.29 -12.06 -22.28
C ARG A 144 -5.21 -10.65 -22.88
N ALA A 145 -6.04 -9.75 -22.33
CA ALA A 145 -6.07 -8.34 -22.71
C ALA A 145 -4.89 -7.57 -22.10
N ASP A 146 -4.56 -7.86 -20.84
CA ASP A 146 -3.44 -7.25 -20.12
C ASP A 146 -2.13 -7.98 -20.44
N LYS A 147 -1.52 -7.67 -21.60
CA LYS A 147 -0.19 -8.16 -22.02
C LYS A 147 0.71 -7.04 -22.55
N GLY A 148 2.01 -7.32 -22.61
CA GLY A 148 3.01 -6.50 -23.28
C GLY A 148 3.11 -6.83 -24.76
N ASP A 149 4.30 -6.66 -25.33
CA ASP A 149 4.54 -6.82 -26.78
C ASP A 149 4.32 -8.26 -27.27
N THR A 150 4.46 -9.25 -26.38
CA THR A 150 4.14 -10.66 -26.68
C THR A 150 3.22 -11.26 -25.62
N PRO A 151 2.54 -12.39 -25.92
CA PRO A 151 1.82 -13.19 -24.94
C PRO A 151 2.61 -13.58 -23.69
N TYR A 152 3.94 -13.64 -23.76
CA TYR A 152 4.78 -13.96 -22.61
C TYR A 152 5.09 -12.75 -21.73
N ASN A 153 5.00 -11.52 -22.26
CA ASN A 153 5.40 -10.33 -21.52
C ASN A 153 4.28 -9.74 -20.66
N LEU A 154 4.58 -9.43 -19.41
CA LEU A 154 3.66 -8.69 -18.54
C LEU A 154 3.28 -7.33 -19.15
N ARG A 155 2.14 -6.77 -18.73
CA ARG A 155 1.71 -5.42 -19.15
C ARG A 155 2.82 -4.41 -18.82
N ASN A 156 2.99 -3.41 -19.67
CA ASN A 156 4.01 -2.37 -19.48
C ASN A 156 3.87 -1.68 -18.11
N CYS A 157 5.02 -1.50 -17.43
CA CYS A 157 5.13 -0.89 -16.11
C CYS A 157 6.31 0.10 -16.13
N ALA A 158 6.01 1.39 -16.32
CA ALA A 158 7.03 2.42 -16.50
C ALA A 158 7.87 2.69 -15.23
N TYR A 159 7.39 2.29 -14.06
CA TYR A 159 7.99 2.46 -12.73
C TYR A 159 8.53 1.14 -12.17
N LEU A 160 8.93 0.19 -13.03
CA LEU A 160 9.41 -1.12 -12.57
C LEU A 160 10.62 -1.02 -11.61
N GLU A 161 11.48 -0.03 -11.81
CA GLU A 161 12.63 0.25 -10.93
C GLU A 161 12.20 0.71 -9.52
N ASP A 162 11.04 1.35 -9.37
CA ASP A 162 10.52 1.81 -8.07
C ASP A 162 10.15 0.66 -7.14
N PHE A 163 9.88 -0.54 -7.67
CA PHE A 163 9.72 -1.73 -6.83
C PHE A 163 10.99 -2.09 -6.08
N SER A 164 12.18 -1.67 -6.52
CA SER A 164 13.44 -1.95 -5.84
C SER A 164 13.80 -0.89 -4.79
N LYS A 165 13.05 0.23 -4.71
CA LYS A 165 13.25 1.26 -3.69
C LYS A 165 12.58 0.87 -2.37
N PRO A 166 13.06 1.41 -1.23
CA PRO A 166 12.26 1.48 -0.02
C PRO A 166 10.89 2.08 -0.31
N LYS A 167 9.83 1.42 0.16
CA LYS A 167 8.45 1.84 -0.16
C LYS A 167 7.47 1.44 0.94
N ILE A 168 6.44 2.26 1.13
CA ILE A 168 5.25 1.88 1.90
C ILE A 168 4.31 1.11 0.98
N ILE A 169 3.70 0.04 1.47
CA ILE A 169 2.79 -0.82 0.71
C ILE A 169 1.47 -1.01 1.45
N TRP A 170 0.37 -1.10 0.71
CA TRP A 170 -0.95 -1.40 1.25
C TRP A 170 -1.86 -2.09 0.23
N LYS A 171 -2.93 -2.72 0.74
CA LYS A 171 -3.98 -3.33 -0.07
C LYS A 171 -5.04 -2.30 -0.46
N ILE A 172 -5.58 -2.42 -1.67
CA ILE A 172 -6.63 -1.51 -2.17
C ILE A 172 -7.94 -1.75 -1.44
N ILE A 173 -8.30 -3.00 -1.17
CA ILE A 173 -9.60 -3.37 -0.59
C ILE A 173 -9.41 -4.11 0.72
N GLY A 174 -10.18 -3.73 1.74
CA GLY A 174 -10.49 -4.59 2.87
C GLY A 174 -11.02 -3.84 4.09
N SER A 175 -11.42 -4.61 5.10
CA SER A 175 -12.13 -4.11 6.27
C SER A 175 -11.37 -3.11 7.14
N ARG A 176 -10.03 -3.15 7.14
CA ARG A 176 -9.17 -2.24 7.91
C ARG A 176 -7.97 -1.81 7.09
N LEU A 177 -7.60 -0.55 7.27
CA LEU A 177 -6.36 0.02 6.78
C LEU A 177 -5.16 -0.66 7.44
N ALA A 178 -4.20 -1.05 6.60
CA ALA A 178 -2.98 -1.71 7.02
C ALA A 178 -1.87 -1.35 6.05
N PHE A 179 -0.85 -0.68 6.57
CA PHE A 179 0.33 -0.25 5.84
C PHE A 179 1.57 -0.92 6.42
N ALA A 180 2.52 -1.22 5.55
CA ALA A 180 3.84 -1.74 5.91
C ALA A 180 4.93 -1.05 5.09
N ILE A 181 6.19 -1.15 5.53
CA ILE A 181 7.34 -0.79 4.71
C ILE A 181 7.97 -2.06 4.13
N ASP A 182 8.33 -2.00 2.86
CA ASP A 182 9.18 -2.99 2.19
C ASP A 182 10.51 -2.34 1.78
N ASN A 183 11.61 -2.91 2.29
CA ASN A 183 12.99 -2.54 1.97
C ASN A 183 13.70 -3.61 1.11
N ASN A 184 13.02 -4.71 0.78
CA ASN A 184 13.61 -5.89 0.13
C ASN A 184 13.32 -5.96 -1.37
N GLY A 185 12.73 -4.92 -1.94
CA GLY A 185 12.48 -4.85 -3.38
C GLY A 185 11.39 -5.80 -3.88
N ILE A 186 10.42 -6.17 -3.03
CA ILE A 186 9.38 -7.15 -3.31
C ILE A 186 8.37 -6.58 -4.31
N MET A 187 7.96 -7.42 -5.27
CA MET A 187 6.93 -7.10 -6.24
C MET A 187 5.55 -7.09 -5.57
N LEU A 188 4.62 -6.32 -6.12
CA LEU A 188 3.22 -6.30 -5.65
C LEU A 188 2.29 -6.62 -6.81
N ASN A 189 1.24 -7.39 -6.56
CA ASN A 189 0.17 -7.52 -7.55
C ASN A 189 -0.73 -6.27 -7.59
N ASN A 190 -1.59 -6.18 -8.60
CA ASN A 190 -2.49 -5.06 -8.81
C ASN A 190 -3.57 -4.86 -7.73
N ALA A 191 -3.64 -5.71 -6.71
CA ALA A 191 -4.51 -5.51 -5.53
C ALA A 191 -3.84 -4.61 -4.46
N CYS A 192 -2.63 -4.13 -4.75
CA CYS A 192 -1.85 -3.28 -3.87
C CYS A 192 -1.39 -1.99 -4.56
N TYR A 193 -1.03 -1.01 -3.74
CA TYR A 193 -0.24 0.14 -4.13
C TYR A 193 1.09 0.15 -3.38
N LEU A 194 2.05 0.85 -3.96
CA LEU A 194 3.29 1.28 -3.32
C LEU A 194 3.39 2.81 -3.29
N LEU A 195 4.02 3.33 -2.26
CA LEU A 195 4.42 4.73 -2.11
C LEU A 195 5.93 4.78 -1.89
N THR A 196 6.64 5.50 -2.76
CA THR A 196 8.07 5.79 -2.63
C THR A 196 8.28 7.26 -2.30
N GLY A 197 9.38 7.61 -1.65
CA GLY A 197 9.69 8.97 -1.24
C GLY A 197 10.61 9.00 -0.04
N ASN A 198 10.71 10.16 0.61
CA ASN A 198 11.50 10.35 1.81
C ASN A 198 10.65 10.14 3.08
N HIS A 199 11.31 9.94 4.23
CA HIS A 199 10.67 9.88 5.55
C HIS A 199 9.56 8.82 5.69
N LEU A 200 9.73 7.66 5.04
CA LEU A 200 8.72 6.60 5.01
C LEU A 200 8.32 6.12 6.40
N ALA A 201 9.25 5.99 7.35
CA ALA A 201 8.94 5.57 8.72
C ALA A 201 8.02 6.57 9.44
N HIS A 202 8.28 7.88 9.30
CA HIS A 202 7.42 8.93 9.81
C HIS A 202 6.02 8.82 9.22
N ILE A 203 5.92 8.78 7.89
CA ILE A 203 4.65 8.65 7.16
C ILE A 203 3.89 7.39 7.62
N LEU A 204 4.58 6.24 7.73
CA LEU A 204 3.98 4.98 8.14
C LEU A 204 3.37 5.04 9.54
N GLY A 205 4.02 5.73 10.48
CA GLY A 205 3.52 5.93 11.84
C GLY A 205 2.14 6.59 11.84
N PHE A 206 1.97 7.66 11.06
CA PHE A 206 0.68 8.33 10.92
C PHE A 206 -0.34 7.48 10.14
N LEU A 207 0.06 6.84 9.04
CA LEU A 207 -0.83 5.98 8.22
C LEU A 207 -1.51 4.86 9.00
N ASN A 208 -0.84 4.31 10.03
CA ASN A 208 -1.39 3.26 10.89
C ASN A 208 -1.98 3.78 12.21
N SER A 209 -2.07 5.10 12.41
CA SER A 209 -2.58 5.72 13.63
C SER A 209 -4.11 5.84 13.63
N SER A 210 -4.72 5.74 14.81
CA SER A 210 -6.18 5.89 14.96
C SER A 210 -6.71 7.25 14.47
N PRO A 211 -6.04 8.41 14.64
CA PRO A 211 -6.57 9.68 14.13
C PRO A 211 -6.63 9.69 12.61
N LEU A 212 -5.62 9.16 11.91
CA LEU A 212 -5.61 9.18 10.45
C LEU A 212 -6.52 8.11 9.83
N ILE A 213 -6.63 6.94 10.47
CA ILE A 213 -7.62 5.93 10.09
C ILE A 213 -9.03 6.51 10.24
N TRP A 214 -9.36 7.10 11.39
CA TRP A 214 -10.64 7.77 11.62
C TRP A 214 -10.90 8.88 10.60
N TYR A 215 -9.91 9.74 10.36
CA TYR A 215 -10.01 10.82 9.37
C TYR A 215 -10.36 10.27 7.98
N SER A 216 -9.76 9.14 7.59
CA SER A 216 -10.05 8.52 6.31
C SER A 216 -11.52 8.06 6.19
N GLU A 217 -12.07 7.50 7.28
CA GLU A 217 -13.45 6.98 7.31
C GLU A 217 -14.51 8.08 7.15
N ILE A 218 -14.25 9.27 7.69
CA ILE A 218 -15.20 10.38 7.65
C ILE A 218 -15.07 11.28 6.41
N THR A 219 -13.90 11.32 5.75
CA THR A 219 -13.64 12.31 4.68
C THR A 219 -13.48 11.71 3.28
N ASN A 220 -12.90 10.51 3.16
CA ASN A 220 -12.21 10.17 1.92
C ASN A 220 -12.33 8.69 1.51
N MET A 221 -13.06 7.84 2.24
CA MET A 221 -13.04 6.41 1.97
C MET A 221 -14.29 5.93 1.22
N ASN A 222 -14.08 5.48 -0.02
CA ASN A 222 -15.10 4.74 -0.74
C ASN A 222 -15.32 3.39 -0.04
N LYS A 223 -16.58 2.99 0.10
CA LYS A 223 -16.95 1.65 0.56
C LYS A 223 -17.45 0.81 -0.61
N THR A 224 -17.10 -0.46 -0.62
CA THR A 224 -17.67 -1.44 -1.54
C THR A 224 -19.13 -1.74 -1.17
N GLY A 225 -19.87 -2.43 -2.04
CA GLY A 225 -21.25 -2.84 -1.77
C GLY A 225 -21.45 -3.73 -0.54
N VAL A 226 -20.37 -4.31 0.01
CA VAL A 226 -20.37 -5.13 1.24
C VAL A 226 -19.72 -4.41 2.44
N GLY A 227 -19.41 -3.12 2.30
CA GLY A 227 -18.93 -2.28 3.39
C GLY A 227 -17.40 -2.21 3.57
N ASP A 228 -16.62 -3.03 2.85
CA ASP A 228 -15.16 -2.94 2.89
C ASP A 228 -14.66 -1.59 2.36
N ALA A 229 -13.59 -1.07 2.97
CA ALA A 229 -12.89 0.10 2.48
C ALA A 229 -12.22 -0.16 1.13
N GLN A 230 -12.28 0.84 0.25
CA GLN A 230 -11.49 0.90 -0.97
C GLN A 230 -10.57 2.12 -0.94
N VAL A 231 -9.27 1.87 -0.81
CA VAL A 231 -8.24 2.88 -0.55
C VAL A 231 -7.20 2.82 -1.67
N GLY A 232 -7.43 3.63 -2.69
CA GLY A 232 -6.52 3.83 -3.81
C GLY A 232 -5.59 5.03 -3.61
N ALA A 233 -4.76 5.29 -4.62
CA ALA A 233 -3.86 6.44 -4.63
C ALA A 233 -4.61 7.77 -4.39
N GLN A 234 -5.78 7.94 -5.01
CA GLN A 234 -6.60 9.14 -4.89
C GLN A 234 -7.05 9.45 -3.46
N ASN A 235 -7.13 8.43 -2.59
CA ASN A 235 -7.49 8.61 -1.19
C ASN A 235 -6.24 8.97 -0.37
N ILE A 236 -5.14 8.23 -0.58
CA ILE A 236 -3.89 8.43 0.18
C ILE A 236 -3.28 9.81 -0.06
N ILE A 237 -3.32 10.35 -1.28
CA ILE A 237 -2.75 11.67 -1.57
C ILE A 237 -3.43 12.82 -0.78
N LEU A 238 -4.63 12.60 -0.24
CA LEU A 238 -5.35 13.61 0.54
C LEU A 238 -5.05 13.51 2.03
N PHE A 239 -4.36 12.48 2.50
CA PHE A 239 -4.13 12.28 3.93
C PHE A 239 -3.23 13.40 4.48
N PRO A 240 -3.70 14.14 5.49
CA PRO A 240 -2.92 15.19 6.14
C PRO A 240 -1.94 14.56 7.13
N ILE A 241 -0.63 14.64 6.84
CA ILE A 241 0.43 14.16 7.71
C ILE A 241 1.36 15.34 8.05
N PRO A 242 1.77 15.51 9.33
CA PRO A 242 2.71 16.58 9.70
C PRO A 242 4.00 16.52 8.89
N SER A 243 4.32 17.61 8.17
CA SER A 243 5.52 17.71 7.34
C SER A 243 6.81 17.95 8.14
N THR A 244 6.67 18.40 9.39
CA THR A 244 7.78 18.40 10.34
C THR A 244 8.03 16.97 10.81
N ILE A 245 9.23 16.46 10.53
CA ILE A 245 9.61 15.09 10.86
C ILE A 245 9.82 14.96 12.36
N ASP A 246 9.27 13.89 12.94
CA ASP A 246 9.39 13.58 14.37
C ASP A 246 10.29 12.36 14.56
N ASP A 247 11.51 12.60 15.06
CA ASP A 247 12.51 11.54 15.22
C ASP A 247 12.05 10.41 16.15
N LYS A 248 11.21 10.71 17.14
CA LYS A 248 10.68 9.67 18.04
C LYS A 248 9.67 8.79 17.33
N VAL A 249 8.81 9.36 16.48
CA VAL A 249 7.90 8.57 15.63
C VAL A 249 8.71 7.64 14.73
N VAL A 250 9.76 8.17 14.08
CA VAL A 250 10.66 7.37 13.23
C VAL A 250 11.28 6.22 14.01
N GLU A 251 11.92 6.51 15.15
CA GLU A 251 12.60 5.51 15.98
C GLU A 251 11.64 4.38 16.42
N ILE A 252 10.45 4.73 16.89
CA ILE A 252 9.46 3.73 17.34
C ILE A 252 8.97 2.89 16.16
N VAL A 253 8.71 3.50 15.01
CA VAL A 253 8.27 2.78 13.81
C VAL A 253 9.35 1.81 13.33
N GLU A 254 10.62 2.21 13.32
CA GLU A 254 11.74 1.33 12.95
C GLU A 254 11.84 0.11 13.88
N GLN A 255 11.62 0.30 15.19
CA GLN A 255 11.54 -0.81 16.14
C GLN A 255 10.31 -1.71 15.88
N LEU A 256 9.17 -1.12 15.51
CA LEU A 256 7.96 -1.86 15.16
C LEU A 256 8.10 -2.67 13.88
N LEU A 257 8.90 -2.24 12.91
CA LEU A 257 9.19 -3.05 11.71
C LEU A 257 9.90 -4.36 12.06
N SER A 258 10.72 -4.34 13.12
CA SER A 258 11.39 -5.54 13.65
C SER A 258 10.51 -6.34 14.62
N THR A 259 9.58 -5.67 15.31
CA THR A 259 8.69 -6.29 16.30
C THR A 259 7.21 -5.87 16.13
N PRO A 260 6.54 -6.26 15.02
CA PRO A 260 5.22 -5.71 14.67
C PRO A 260 4.11 -6.01 15.69
N ALA A 261 4.30 -7.02 16.55
CA ALA A 261 3.35 -7.41 17.59
C ALA A 261 3.51 -6.63 18.91
N ASN A 262 4.54 -5.78 19.06
CA ASN A 262 4.84 -5.10 20.32
C ASN A 262 3.76 -4.05 20.68
N SER A 263 2.90 -4.38 21.65
CA SER A 263 1.79 -3.52 22.08
C SER A 263 2.26 -2.26 22.82
N ASN A 264 3.36 -2.35 23.57
CA ASN A 264 3.88 -1.20 24.30
C ASN A 264 4.42 -0.12 23.35
N LEU A 265 5.17 -0.52 22.31
CA LEU A 265 5.63 0.43 21.29
C LEU A 265 4.46 1.07 20.54
N LYS A 266 3.42 0.30 20.20
CA LYS A 266 2.20 0.85 19.59
C LYS A 266 1.53 1.90 20.48
N ARG A 267 1.43 1.64 21.79
CA ARG A 267 0.86 2.58 22.76
C ARG A 267 1.68 3.87 22.83
N ILE A 268 3.01 3.77 22.97
CA ILE A 268 3.90 4.94 23.02
C ILE A 268 3.82 5.75 21.71
N LEU A 269 3.75 5.07 20.56
CA LEU A 269 3.56 5.71 19.27
C LEU A 269 2.24 6.47 19.20
N SER A 270 1.13 5.85 19.63
CA SER A 270 -0.18 6.51 19.69
C SER A 270 -0.16 7.74 20.58
N GLU A 271 0.40 7.65 21.79
CA GLU A 271 0.54 8.78 22.72
C GLU A 271 1.34 9.94 22.09
N ARG A 272 2.43 9.62 21.39
CA ARG A 272 3.23 10.63 20.67
C ARG A 272 2.43 11.30 19.55
N ILE A 273 1.69 10.52 18.76
CA ILE A 273 0.88 11.03 17.65
C ILE A 273 -0.28 11.89 18.16
N TYR A 274 -0.95 11.48 19.25
CA TYR A 274 -2.00 12.29 19.88
C TYR A 274 -1.47 13.63 20.36
N ALA A 275 -0.28 13.65 20.97
CA ALA A 275 0.38 14.89 21.38
C ALA A 275 0.75 15.78 20.19
N ILE A 276 1.19 15.21 19.05
CA ILE A 276 1.49 15.97 17.82
C ILE A 276 0.22 16.61 17.24
N TYR A 277 -0.89 15.89 17.24
CA TYR A 277 -2.19 16.43 16.84
C TYR A 277 -2.81 17.36 17.89
N GLY A 278 -2.26 17.45 19.10
CA GLY A 278 -2.81 18.27 20.18
C GLY A 278 -4.16 17.78 20.69
N LEU A 279 -4.40 16.46 20.66
CA LEU A 279 -5.66 15.88 21.12
C LEU A 279 -5.77 15.92 22.65
N ASP A 280 -6.96 16.22 23.15
CA ASP A 280 -7.28 16.16 24.58
C ASP A 280 -7.78 14.76 25.01
N ILE A 281 -8.06 14.61 26.30
CA ILE A 281 -8.42 13.31 26.89
C ILE A 281 -9.76 12.83 26.35
N GLU A 282 -10.74 13.73 26.18
CA GLU A 282 -12.05 13.39 25.63
C GLU A 282 -11.94 12.91 24.17
N GLU A 283 -11.16 13.61 23.35
CA GLU A 283 -10.91 13.26 21.95
C GLU A 283 -10.16 11.94 21.80
N ILE A 284 -9.13 11.71 22.63
CA ILE A 284 -8.40 10.44 22.67
C ILE A 284 -9.36 9.31 23.06
N SER A 285 -10.13 9.48 24.14
CA SER A 285 -11.10 8.48 24.60
C SER A 285 -12.15 8.17 23.53
N TYR A 286 -12.58 9.17 22.76
CA TYR A 286 -13.49 8.97 21.63
C TYR A 286 -12.85 8.10 20.56
N LEU A 287 -11.64 8.42 20.09
CA LEU A 287 -10.95 7.63 19.06
C LEU A 287 -10.67 6.18 19.51
N GLU A 288 -10.30 5.98 20.77
CA GLU A 288 -10.03 4.65 21.32
C GLU A 288 -11.30 3.80 21.42
N SER A 289 -12.46 4.41 21.67
CA SER A 289 -13.75 3.70 21.70
C SER A 289 -14.13 3.06 20.36
N LEU A 290 -13.56 3.57 19.25
CA LEU A 290 -13.83 3.10 17.89
C LEU A 290 -13.03 1.84 17.50
N ASN A 291 -12.02 1.43 18.28
CA ASN A 291 -11.24 0.20 18.06
C ASN A 291 -10.57 0.07 16.66
N LEU A 292 -9.99 1.18 16.17
CA LEU A 292 -9.42 1.36 14.82
C LEU A 292 -8.06 0.66 14.56
#